data_AF-A0A534MW99-F1
#
_entry.id   AF-A0A534MW99-F1
#
_cell.length_a   1.000
_cell.length_b   1.000
_cell.length_c   1.000
_cell.angle_alpha   90.00
_cell.angle_beta   90.00
_cell.angle_gamma   90.00
#
_symmetry.space_group_name_H-M   'P 1'
#
loop_
_entity.id
_entity.type
_entity.pdbx_description
1 polymer ?
#
loop_
_entity_poly.entity_id
_entity_poly.type
_entity_poly.pdbx_seq_one_letter_code
_entity_poly.pdbx_strand_id
1 'polypeptide(L)'
;MAEDSGSEDDDEGAEETAPPVRPALTFSRPSLTRFLMIFLFLLALYAIIDPAVGTAFAAFANVVLFPMFGFGGLLPVLTILLAGLLTTTIGSIIRDRYTNWVKMARTQKVMAAWRKEQMEAMRKGQQTRLSQLKEAQQGFMKDSMEVQTAPMKSMAWTMFMFIVIFTWLRLFVDVVLQDHGNQWIAVPWSNHLFLNSVYLFPSWVLLYSLLALPFGQIVVRLLKYFHFRRRLQAMGVPLRPGPDETA
;
A
#
# COMPACT_ATOMS: atom_id res chain seq x y z
N MET A 1 41.09 -35.77 -67.02
CA MET A 1 41.23 -34.66 -66.07
C MET A 1 39.91 -33.90 -66.14
N ALA A 2 39.23 -33.84 -65.01
CA ALA A 2 37.78 -33.65 -64.86
C ALA A 2 37.31 -32.18 -64.93
N GLU A 3 36.04 -32.03 -65.34
CA GLU A 3 35.00 -31.11 -64.83
C GLU A 3 35.19 -29.59 -65.00
N ASP A 4 34.30 -28.85 -65.64
CA ASP A 4 32.85 -28.56 -65.38
C ASP A 4 32.68 -27.26 -64.57
N SER A 5 31.82 -26.39 -65.13
CA SER A 5 31.01 -25.33 -64.53
C SER A 5 31.56 -24.37 -63.46
N GLY A 6 31.36 -23.07 -63.68
CA GLY A 6 30.92 -22.14 -62.62
C GLY A 6 31.82 -20.96 -62.32
N SER A 7 31.35 -19.74 -62.64
CA SER A 7 31.53 -18.53 -61.81
C SER A 7 30.67 -17.41 -62.41
N GLU A 8 29.36 -17.55 -62.23
CA GLU A 8 28.52 -16.39 -61.92
C GLU A 8 28.68 -16.09 -60.42
N ASP A 9 28.36 -14.85 -60.05
CA ASP A 9 28.22 -14.31 -58.69
C ASP A 9 29.45 -13.62 -58.09
N ASP A 10 29.62 -12.35 -58.44
CA ASP A 10 30.19 -11.32 -57.55
C ASP A 10 29.41 -10.00 -57.79
N ASP A 11 28.12 -10.00 -57.40
CA ASP A 11 27.42 -8.76 -57.08
C ASP A 11 27.16 -8.81 -55.57
N GLU A 12 28.11 -8.26 -54.81
CA GLU A 12 28.03 -8.05 -53.37
C GLU A 12 26.87 -7.09 -53.08
N GLY A 13 25.66 -7.64 -53.04
CA GLY A 13 24.50 -7.02 -52.44
C GLY A 13 24.83 -6.76 -50.98
N ALA A 14 25.03 -5.49 -50.64
CA ALA A 14 25.14 -5.00 -49.29
C ALA A 14 23.94 -5.48 -48.46
N GLU A 15 24.13 -6.55 -47.67
CA GLU A 15 23.27 -6.84 -46.54
C GLU A 15 23.48 -5.73 -45.51
N GLU A 16 22.66 -4.69 -45.64
CA GLU A 16 22.40 -3.71 -44.60
C GLU A 16 21.82 -4.47 -43.40
N THR A 17 22.73 -4.95 -42.54
CA THR A 17 22.40 -5.58 -41.26
C THR A 17 21.61 -4.58 -40.44
N ALA A 18 20.29 -4.70 -40.49
CA ALA A 18 19.37 -3.88 -39.72
C ALA A 18 19.84 -3.86 -38.26
N PRO A 19 19.99 -2.67 -37.64
CA PRO A 19 20.53 -2.57 -36.30
C PRO A 19 19.67 -3.42 -35.36
N PRO A 20 20.27 -4.12 -34.38
CA PRO A 20 19.53 -4.96 -33.45
C PRO A 20 18.44 -4.11 -32.82
N VAL A 21 17.19 -4.49 -33.07
CA VAL A 21 16.02 -3.84 -32.48
C VAL A 21 16.22 -3.92 -30.97
N ARG A 22 16.66 -2.80 -30.38
CA ARG A 22 16.88 -2.70 -28.93
C ARG A 22 15.59 -3.19 -28.29
N PRO A 23 15.62 -4.19 -27.39
CA PRO A 23 14.39 -4.65 -26.75
C PRO A 23 13.74 -3.42 -26.16
N ALA A 24 12.52 -3.10 -26.61
CA ALA A 24 11.75 -2.01 -26.04
C ALA A 24 11.79 -2.21 -24.54
N LEU A 25 12.29 -1.21 -23.79
CA LEU A 25 12.36 -1.26 -22.34
C LEU A 25 10.92 -1.44 -21.84
N THR A 26 10.51 -2.70 -21.69
CA THR A 26 9.19 -3.04 -21.15
C THR A 26 9.29 -2.70 -19.68
N PHE A 27 8.92 -1.47 -19.36
CA PHE A 27 8.88 -0.99 -17.99
C PHE A 27 7.89 -1.88 -17.25
N SER A 28 8.40 -2.86 -16.52
CA SER A 28 7.53 -3.81 -15.83
C SER A 28 6.75 -3.01 -14.79
N ARG A 29 5.41 -3.02 -14.85
CA ARG A 29 4.56 -2.34 -13.84
C ARG A 29 4.94 -2.68 -12.37
N PRO A 30 5.46 -3.89 -12.05
CA PRO A 30 5.98 -4.20 -10.72
C PRO A 30 7.26 -3.44 -10.35
N SER A 31 8.18 -3.16 -11.28
CA SER A 31 9.43 -2.46 -10.97
C SER A 31 9.20 -0.98 -10.64
N LEU A 32 8.28 -0.31 -11.34
CA LEU A 32 7.89 1.07 -11.04
C LEU A 32 7.32 1.21 -9.62
N THR A 33 6.47 0.27 -9.21
CA THR A 33 5.83 0.31 -7.88
C THR A 33 6.87 0.13 -6.77
N ARG A 34 7.85 -0.78 -6.96
CA ARG A 34 8.96 -0.97 -6.01
C ARG A 34 9.86 0.25 -5.94
N PHE A 35 10.21 0.83 -7.09
CA PHE A 35 10.96 2.08 -7.15
C PHE A 35 10.24 3.20 -6.39
N LEU A 36 8.94 3.39 -6.64
CA LEU A 36 8.13 4.40 -5.94
C LEU A 36 8.13 4.17 -4.42
N MET A 37 8.02 2.93 -3.95
CA MET A 37 8.07 2.61 -2.52
C MET A 37 9.42 2.97 -1.89
N ILE A 38 10.51 2.58 -2.54
CA ILE A 38 11.86 2.89 -2.06
C ILE A 38 12.07 4.40 -2.06
N PHE A 39 11.66 5.09 -3.13
CA PHE A 39 11.72 6.53 -3.23
C PHE A 39 10.92 7.22 -2.12
N LEU A 40 9.68 6.78 -1.85
CA LEU A 40 8.86 7.34 -0.76
C LEU A 40 9.46 7.06 0.62
N PHE A 41 10.07 5.88 0.80
CA PHE A 41 10.75 5.57 2.06
C PHE A 41 12.00 6.46 2.26
N LEU A 42 12.81 6.64 1.22
CA LEU A 42 13.95 7.56 1.26
C LEU A 42 13.49 9.00 1.46
N LEU A 43 12.39 9.42 0.82
CA LEU A 43 11.78 10.73 1.03
C LEU A 43 11.32 10.91 2.47
N ALA A 44 10.74 9.88 3.10
CA ALA A 44 10.35 9.92 4.51
C ALA A 44 11.57 10.15 5.41
N LEU A 45 12.66 9.41 5.18
CA LEU A 45 13.90 9.60 5.94
C LEU A 45 14.49 10.99 5.69
N TYR A 46 14.51 11.44 4.43
CA TYR A 46 15.01 12.76 4.07
C TYR A 46 14.19 13.88 4.71
N ALA A 47 12.86 13.76 4.77
CA ALA A 47 11.97 14.72 5.41
C ALA A 47 12.15 14.80 6.94
N ILE A 48 12.71 13.77 7.57
CA ILE A 48 13.05 13.77 9.00
C ILE A 48 14.43 14.43 9.23
N ILE A 49 15.39 14.18 8.32
CA ILE A 49 16.76 14.68 8.43
C ILE A 49 16.84 16.17 8.04
N ASP A 50 16.21 16.55 6.94
CA ASP A 50 16.20 17.91 6.42
C ASP A 50 14.93 18.67 6.86
N PRO A 51 15.08 19.69 7.73
CA PRO A 51 13.95 20.48 8.19
C PRO A 51 13.20 21.20 7.07
N ALA A 52 13.86 21.57 5.96
CA ALA A 52 13.21 22.31 4.87
C ALA A 52 12.15 21.46 4.16
N VAL A 53 12.44 20.18 3.94
CA VAL A 53 11.49 19.25 3.30
C VAL A 53 10.33 18.93 4.22
N GLY A 54 10.62 18.63 5.49
CA GLY A 54 9.59 18.39 6.49
C GLY A 54 8.66 19.60 6.65
N THR A 55 9.21 20.81 6.73
CA THR A 55 8.42 22.05 6.85
C THR A 55 7.61 22.36 5.60
N ALA A 56 8.10 22.05 4.39
CA ALA A 56 7.33 22.23 3.16
C ALA A 56 6.06 21.35 3.14
N PHE A 57 6.20 20.06 3.45
CA PHE A 57 5.05 19.14 3.55
C PHE A 57 4.11 19.53 4.70
N ALA A 58 4.68 19.90 5.85
CA ALA A 58 3.92 20.35 6.99
C ALA A 58 3.14 21.63 6.69
N ALA A 59 3.73 22.61 6.02
CA ALA A 59 3.07 23.86 5.64
C ALA A 59 1.90 23.61 4.69
N PHE A 60 2.08 22.72 3.70
CA PHE A 60 1.00 22.30 2.81
C PHE A 60 -0.17 21.68 3.59
N ALA A 61 0.14 20.75 4.49
CA ALA A 61 -0.87 20.10 5.32
C ALA A 61 -1.52 21.08 6.31
N ASN A 62 -0.77 22.06 6.81
CA ASN A 62 -1.22 23.02 7.83
C ASN A 62 -2.41 23.84 7.37
N VAL A 63 -2.46 24.21 6.08
CA VAL A 63 -3.58 24.97 5.49
C VAL A 63 -4.93 24.26 5.69
N VAL A 64 -4.93 22.92 5.67
CA VAL A 64 -6.14 22.11 5.79
C VAL A 64 -6.31 21.55 7.20
N LEU A 65 -5.25 21.00 7.79
CA LEU A 65 -5.31 20.27 9.06
C LEU A 65 -5.41 21.20 10.28
N PHE A 66 -4.77 22.36 10.25
CA PHE A 66 -4.83 23.31 11.37
C PHE A 66 -6.24 23.85 11.64
N PRO A 67 -7.00 24.36 10.65
CA PRO A 67 -8.38 24.81 10.91
C PRO A 67 -9.32 23.66 11.26
N MET A 68 -9.03 22.43 10.81
CA MET A 68 -9.90 21.28 11.04
C MET A 68 -9.67 20.63 12.41
N PHE A 69 -8.42 20.47 12.84
CA PHE A 69 -8.04 19.68 14.02
C PHE A 69 -6.99 20.35 14.91
N GLY A 70 -6.52 21.56 14.58
CA GLY A 70 -5.48 22.24 15.34
C GLY A 70 -5.94 22.80 16.68
N PHE A 71 -7.24 23.05 16.87
CA PHE A 71 -7.85 23.60 18.11
C PHE A 71 -7.08 24.79 18.72
N GLY A 72 -6.42 25.60 17.89
CA GLY A 72 -5.55 26.69 18.34
C GLY A 72 -4.42 26.26 19.29
N GLY A 73 -3.98 25.01 19.23
CA GLY A 73 -2.91 24.47 20.09
C GLY A 73 -3.32 24.09 21.52
N LEU A 74 -4.61 24.20 21.87
CA LEU A 74 -5.09 24.00 23.25
C LEU A 74 -5.31 22.53 23.62
N LEU A 75 -5.60 21.67 22.63
CA LEU A 75 -5.99 20.26 22.87
C LEU A 75 -5.08 19.27 22.14
N PRO A 76 -3.81 19.13 22.56
CA PRO A 76 -2.80 18.36 21.83
C PRO A 76 -3.14 16.88 21.72
N VAL A 77 -3.68 16.29 22.80
CA VAL A 77 -4.10 14.87 22.81
C VAL A 77 -5.22 14.62 21.81
N LEU A 78 -6.19 15.53 21.71
CA LEU A 78 -7.32 15.41 20.79
C LEU A 78 -6.86 15.60 19.34
N THR A 79 -6.00 16.58 19.07
CA THR A 79 -5.41 16.77 17.73
C THR A 79 -4.66 15.53 17.26
N ILE A 80 -3.82 14.95 18.12
CA ILE A 80 -3.05 13.73 17.82
C ILE A 80 -3.99 12.54 17.56
N LEU A 81 -5.04 12.37 18.37
CA LEU A 81 -6.05 11.33 18.17
C LEU A 81 -6.76 11.49 16.82
N LEU A 82 -7.24 12.70 16.50
CA LEU A 82 -7.95 12.98 15.25
C LEU A 82 -7.03 12.80 14.04
N ALA A 83 -5.75 13.18 14.14
CA ALA A 83 -4.77 12.91 13.09
C ALA A 83 -4.59 11.39 12.85
N GLY A 84 -4.51 10.58 13.91
CA GLY A 84 -4.42 9.12 13.81
C GLY A 84 -5.69 8.46 13.25
N LEU A 85 -6.86 8.99 13.62
CA LEU A 85 -8.14 8.56 13.07
C LEU A 85 -8.23 8.92 11.58
N LEU A 86 -7.80 10.12 11.21
CA LEU A 86 -7.80 10.60 9.82
C LEU A 86 -6.88 9.76 8.94
N THR A 87 -5.63 9.54 9.36
CA THR A 87 -4.66 8.70 8.62
C THR A 87 -5.22 7.30 8.40
N THR A 88 -5.81 6.69 9.44
CA THR A 88 -6.39 5.34 9.34
C THR A 88 -7.61 5.32 8.42
N THR A 89 -8.49 6.32 8.54
CA THR A 89 -9.71 6.42 7.73
C THR A 89 -9.36 6.55 6.25
N ILE A 90 -8.54 7.55 5.90
CA ILE A 90 -8.13 7.79 4.52
C ILE A 90 -7.33 6.59 4.00
N GLY A 91 -6.42 6.03 4.80
CA GLY A 91 -5.63 4.86 4.44
C GLY A 91 -6.50 3.65 4.12
N SER A 92 -7.56 3.42 4.91
CA SER A 92 -8.53 2.36 4.65
C SER A 92 -9.32 2.60 3.35
N ILE A 93 -9.73 3.83 3.07
CA ILE A 93 -10.47 4.19 1.84
C ILE A 93 -9.59 3.99 0.62
N ILE A 94 -8.35 4.48 0.65
CA ILE A 94 -7.36 4.29 -0.43
C ILE A 94 -7.18 2.79 -0.67
N ARG A 95 -6.94 2.01 0.38
CA ARG A 95 -6.76 0.56 0.25
C ARG A 95 -7.94 -0.14 -0.38
N ASP A 96 -9.16 0.19 0.03
CA ASP A 96 -10.36 -0.39 -0.53
C ASP A 96 -10.52 -0.05 -2.02
N ARG A 97 -10.19 1.19 -2.41
CA ARG A 97 -10.28 1.64 -3.81
C ARG A 97 -9.31 0.92 -4.76
N TYR A 98 -8.12 0.56 -4.27
CA TYR A 98 -7.08 -0.10 -5.06
C TYR A 98 -7.10 -1.63 -4.96
N THR A 99 -7.73 -2.20 -3.93
CA THR A 99 -7.72 -3.66 -3.68
C THR A 99 -9.02 -4.31 -4.16
N ASN A 100 -8.95 -5.17 -5.18
CA ASN A 100 -10.08 -6.01 -5.55
C ASN A 100 -10.13 -7.29 -4.70
N TRP A 101 -10.88 -7.24 -3.60
CA TRP A 101 -11.04 -8.35 -2.66
C TRP A 101 -11.65 -9.62 -3.28
N VAL A 102 -12.55 -9.48 -4.28
CA VAL A 102 -13.19 -10.61 -4.95
C VAL A 102 -12.19 -11.34 -5.86
N LYS A 103 -11.43 -10.58 -6.65
CA LYS A 103 -10.35 -11.13 -7.49
C LYS A 103 -9.32 -11.83 -6.62
N MET A 104 -8.91 -11.20 -5.50
CA MET A 104 -7.98 -11.80 -4.55
C MET A 104 -8.50 -13.12 -3.98
N ALA A 105 -9.76 -13.18 -3.53
CA ALA A 105 -10.36 -14.42 -3.00
C ALA A 105 -10.48 -15.52 -4.08
N ARG A 106 -10.86 -15.17 -5.32
CA ARG A 106 -10.92 -16.12 -6.44
C ARG A 106 -9.54 -16.67 -6.76
N THR A 107 -8.53 -15.81 -6.94
CA THR A 107 -7.16 -16.21 -7.23
C THR A 107 -6.58 -17.09 -6.12
N GLN A 108 -6.87 -16.79 -4.85
CA GLN A 108 -6.46 -17.66 -3.73
C GLN A 108 -7.08 -19.06 -3.82
N LYS A 109 -8.37 -19.18 -4.16
CA LYS A 109 -9.03 -20.49 -4.35
C LYS A 109 -8.45 -21.27 -5.53
N VAL A 110 -8.25 -20.61 -6.67
CA VAL A 110 -7.63 -21.23 -7.86
C VAL A 110 -6.22 -21.71 -7.54
N MET A 111 -5.42 -20.88 -6.88
CA MET A 111 -4.06 -21.24 -6.44
C MET A 111 -4.04 -22.38 -5.42
N ALA A 112 -5.06 -22.50 -4.57
CA ALA A 112 -5.18 -23.62 -3.63
C ALA A 112 -5.52 -24.93 -4.36
N ALA A 113 -6.49 -24.90 -5.28
CA ALA A 113 -6.86 -26.05 -6.10
C ALA A 113 -5.69 -26.53 -6.97
N TRP A 114 -5.01 -25.60 -7.66
CA TRP A 114 -3.84 -25.91 -8.49
C TRP A 114 -2.70 -26.53 -7.68
N ARG A 115 -2.39 -26.00 -6.48
CA ARG A 115 -1.36 -26.59 -5.60
C ARG A 115 -1.70 -28.01 -5.19
N LYS A 116 -2.98 -28.29 -4.91
CA LYS A 116 -3.45 -29.63 -4.57
C LYS A 116 -3.28 -30.59 -5.75
N GLU A 117 -3.75 -30.21 -6.93
CA GLU A 117 -3.62 -31.02 -8.15
C GLU A 117 -2.16 -31.26 -8.53
N GLN A 118 -1.30 -30.25 -8.40
CA GLN A 118 0.14 -30.37 -8.63
C GLN A 118 0.78 -31.40 -7.71
N MET A 119 0.47 -31.36 -6.41
CA MET A 119 1.00 -32.35 -5.47
C MET A 119 0.49 -33.76 -5.76
N GLU A 120 -0.78 -33.90 -6.13
CA GLU A 120 -1.35 -35.20 -6.54
C GLU A 120 -0.72 -35.74 -7.82
N ALA A 121 -0.49 -34.89 -8.82
CA ALA A 121 0.15 -35.26 -10.08
C ALA A 121 1.63 -35.65 -9.88
N MET A 122 2.36 -34.94 -9.00
CA MET A 122 3.73 -35.31 -8.61
C MET A 122 3.76 -36.66 -7.90
N ARG A 123 2.86 -36.88 -6.94
CA ARG A 123 2.77 -38.15 -6.21
C ARG A 123 2.43 -39.33 -7.11
N LYS A 124 1.62 -39.11 -8.16
CA LYS A 124 1.24 -40.12 -9.15
C LYS A 124 2.23 -40.27 -10.31
N GLY A 125 3.31 -39.47 -10.36
CA GLY A 125 4.33 -39.54 -11.42
C GLY A 125 3.82 -39.13 -12.82
N GLN A 126 2.73 -38.36 -12.92
CA GLN A 126 2.08 -38.07 -14.19
C GLN A 126 2.73 -36.86 -14.89
N GLN A 127 3.79 -37.10 -15.66
CA GLN A 127 4.54 -36.03 -16.33
C GLN A 127 3.70 -35.18 -17.29
N THR A 128 2.78 -35.79 -18.04
CA THR A 128 1.86 -35.07 -18.95
C THR A 128 0.88 -34.16 -18.21
N ARG A 129 0.44 -34.55 -17.01
CA ARG A 129 -0.43 -33.69 -16.20
C ARG A 129 0.35 -32.56 -15.55
N LEU A 130 1.61 -32.80 -15.18
CA LEU A 130 2.50 -31.76 -14.67
C LEU A 130 2.82 -30.70 -15.73
N SER A 131 3.01 -31.08 -17.00
CA SER A 131 3.20 -30.10 -18.07
C SER A 131 1.94 -29.26 -18.31
N GLN A 132 0.76 -29.88 -18.35
CA GLN A 132 -0.53 -29.15 -18.45
C GLN A 132 -0.74 -28.20 -17.26
N LEU A 133 -0.40 -28.61 -16.04
CA LEU A 133 -0.50 -27.75 -14.86
C LEU A 133 0.49 -26.58 -14.88
N LYS A 134 1.69 -26.76 -15.44
CA LYS A 134 2.64 -25.65 -15.65
C LYS A 134 2.11 -24.65 -16.67
N GLU A 135 1.47 -25.11 -17.74
CA GLU A 135 0.85 -24.23 -18.73
C GLU A 135 -0.31 -23.44 -18.12
N ALA A 136 -1.18 -24.11 -17.36
CA ALA A 136 -2.23 -23.46 -16.59
C ALA A 136 -1.66 -22.41 -15.60
N GLN A 137 -0.52 -22.70 -14.97
CA GLN A 137 0.18 -21.75 -14.10
C GLN A 137 0.57 -20.46 -14.81
N GLN A 138 1.05 -20.56 -16.04
CA GLN A 138 1.37 -19.37 -16.83
C GLN A 138 0.11 -18.53 -17.12
N GLY A 139 -1.03 -19.19 -17.34
CA GLY A 139 -2.33 -18.54 -17.56
C GLY A 139 -2.78 -17.64 -16.39
N PHE A 140 -2.64 -18.10 -15.15
CA PHE A 140 -3.00 -17.31 -13.96
C PHE A 140 -1.82 -16.56 -13.30
N MET A 141 -0.61 -16.64 -13.87
CA MET A 141 0.57 -15.92 -13.38
C MET A 141 0.31 -14.40 -13.37
N LYS A 142 -0.28 -13.88 -14.45
CA LYS A 142 -0.62 -12.45 -14.57
C LYS A 142 -1.62 -12.01 -13.50
N ASP A 143 -2.65 -12.82 -13.25
CA ASP A 143 -3.63 -12.56 -12.19
C ASP A 143 -3.00 -12.58 -10.81
N SER A 144 -2.08 -13.51 -10.56
CA SER A 144 -1.31 -13.57 -9.31
C SER A 144 -0.47 -12.31 -9.12
N MET A 145 0.23 -11.85 -10.17
CA MET A 145 1.03 -10.64 -10.12
C MET A 145 0.17 -9.38 -9.89
N GLU A 146 -1.00 -9.30 -10.51
CA GLU A 146 -1.92 -8.18 -10.34
C GLU A 146 -2.47 -8.12 -8.91
N VAL A 147 -2.91 -9.26 -8.36
CA VAL A 147 -3.41 -9.36 -6.98
C VAL A 147 -2.31 -9.01 -5.98
N GLN A 148 -1.05 -9.32 -6.26
CA GLN A 148 0.09 -8.95 -5.42
C GLN A 148 0.46 -7.47 -5.51
N THR A 149 0.40 -6.87 -6.70
CA THR A 149 0.82 -5.48 -6.93
C THR A 149 -0.26 -4.45 -6.61
N ALA A 150 -1.54 -4.83 -6.67
CA ALA A 150 -2.66 -3.92 -6.39
C ALA A 150 -2.59 -3.31 -4.97
N PRO A 151 -2.35 -4.08 -3.88
CA PRO A 151 -2.16 -3.51 -2.54
C PRO A 151 -0.90 -2.64 -2.42
N MET A 152 0.16 -2.93 -3.18
CA MET A 152 1.40 -2.14 -3.12
C MET A 152 1.18 -0.70 -3.58
N LYS A 153 0.37 -0.48 -4.63
CA LYS A 153 0.01 0.88 -5.07
C LYS A 153 -0.72 1.66 -3.98
N SER A 154 -1.64 1.00 -3.28
CA SER A 154 -2.30 1.61 -2.12
C SER A 154 -1.27 1.98 -1.06
N MET A 155 -0.33 1.09 -0.76
CA MET A 155 0.60 1.30 0.34
C MET A 155 1.55 2.47 0.06
N ALA A 156 1.93 2.70 -1.20
CA ALA A 156 2.69 3.89 -1.60
C ALA A 156 1.91 5.18 -1.32
N TRP A 157 0.64 5.24 -1.71
CA TRP A 157 -0.22 6.37 -1.41
C TRP A 157 -0.43 6.60 0.08
N THR A 158 -0.62 5.52 0.86
CA THR A 158 -0.73 5.63 2.31
C THR A 158 0.57 6.10 2.96
N MET A 159 1.72 5.71 2.43
CA MET A 159 3.03 6.14 2.93
C MET A 159 3.24 7.64 2.67
N PHE A 160 2.95 8.10 1.45
CA PHE A 160 3.03 9.52 1.12
C PHE A 160 2.14 10.37 2.04
N MET A 161 0.87 9.96 2.20
CA MET A 161 -0.05 10.62 3.12
C MET A 161 0.48 10.59 4.57
N PHE A 162 1.05 9.47 5.00
CA PHE A 162 1.64 9.35 6.32
C PHE A 162 2.76 10.38 6.51
N ILE A 163 3.69 10.51 5.55
CA ILE A 163 4.77 11.52 5.61
C ILE A 163 4.20 12.92 5.78
N VAL A 164 3.19 13.29 4.98
CA VAL A 164 2.58 14.63 5.03
C VAL A 164 1.93 14.92 6.38
N ILE A 165 1.14 13.97 6.91
CA ILE A 165 0.46 14.16 8.22
C ILE A 165 1.46 14.12 9.37
N PHE A 166 2.49 13.27 9.29
CA PHE A 166 3.46 13.08 10.37
C PHE A 166 4.44 14.25 10.47
N THR A 167 4.88 14.80 9.33
CA THR A 167 5.68 16.03 9.29
C THR A 167 4.89 17.23 9.79
N TRP A 168 3.59 17.31 9.46
CA TRP A 168 2.69 18.30 10.05
C TRP A 168 2.55 18.13 11.57
N LEU A 169 2.36 16.90 12.04
CA LEU A 169 2.21 16.63 13.48
C LEU A 169 3.48 17.04 14.25
N ARG A 170 4.65 16.82 13.67
CA ARG A 170 5.92 17.33 14.20
C ARG A 170 5.91 18.85 14.28
N LEU A 171 5.56 19.57 13.21
CA LEU A 171 5.48 21.04 13.22
C LEU A 171 4.48 21.54 14.28
N PHE A 172 3.32 20.89 14.38
CA PHE A 172 2.32 21.22 15.39
C PHE A 172 2.89 21.10 16.81
N VAL A 173 3.62 20.02 17.12
CA VAL A 173 4.21 19.83 18.45
C VAL A 173 5.41 20.77 18.71
N ASP A 174 6.27 20.98 17.71
CA ASP A 174 7.50 21.75 17.85
C ASP A 174 7.27 23.27 17.83
N VAL A 175 6.28 23.75 17.08
CA VAL A 175 6.00 25.17 16.89
C VAL A 175 4.72 25.58 17.62
N VAL A 176 3.58 25.03 17.20
CA VAL A 176 2.27 25.48 17.70
C VAL A 176 2.12 25.24 19.20
N LEU A 177 2.43 24.04 19.69
CA LEU A 177 2.31 23.74 21.11
C LEU A 177 3.33 24.49 21.95
N GLN A 178 4.52 24.75 21.39
CA GLN A 178 5.55 25.51 22.07
C GLN A 178 5.11 26.96 22.30
N ASP A 179 4.56 27.60 21.26
CA ASP A 179 4.07 28.98 21.32
C ASP A 179 2.93 29.16 22.34
N HIS A 180 2.14 28.10 22.57
CA HIS A 180 1.05 28.09 23.53
C HIS A 180 1.44 27.52 24.91
N GLY A 181 2.70 27.11 25.13
CA GLY A 181 3.16 26.52 26.39
C GLY A 181 2.54 25.16 26.73
N ASN A 182 1.89 24.50 25.76
CA ASN A 182 1.06 23.31 25.97
C ASN A 182 1.77 22.00 25.57
N GLN A 183 3.11 21.98 25.73
CA GLN A 183 3.94 20.80 25.44
C GLN A 183 3.93 19.77 26.57
N TRP A 184 3.32 20.09 27.70
CA TRP A 184 3.22 19.25 28.89
C TRP A 184 1.82 18.68 29.01
N ILE A 185 1.70 17.36 29.06
CA ILE A 185 0.41 16.68 29.18
C ILE A 185 0.41 15.69 30.35
N ALA A 186 -0.78 15.47 30.91
CA ALA A 186 -1.03 14.39 31.86
C ALA A 186 -1.56 13.16 31.12
N VAL A 187 -0.91 12.03 31.35
CA VAL A 187 -1.29 10.70 30.83
C VAL A 187 -1.48 9.75 32.02
N PRO A 188 -2.22 8.63 31.88
CA PRO A 188 -2.51 7.72 33.00
C PRO A 188 -1.29 7.23 33.79
N TRP A 189 -0.09 7.24 33.20
CA TRP A 189 1.16 6.79 33.81
C TRP A 189 2.13 7.93 34.17
N SER A 190 1.81 9.20 33.86
CA SER A 190 2.64 10.36 34.21
C SER A 190 1.84 11.66 34.19
N ASN A 191 1.95 12.45 35.26
CA ASN A 191 1.27 13.74 35.36
C ASN A 191 1.98 14.87 34.62
N HIS A 192 3.25 14.69 34.22
CA HIS A 192 4.09 15.70 33.57
C HIS A 192 4.90 15.07 32.43
N LEU A 193 4.23 14.74 31.34
CA LEU A 193 4.90 14.22 30.15
C LEU A 193 5.17 15.36 29.16
N PHE A 194 6.45 15.61 28.87
CA PHE A 194 6.88 16.52 27.83
C PHE A 194 6.83 15.82 26.46
N LEU A 195 6.05 16.36 25.52
CA LEU A 195 5.80 15.73 24.23
C LEU A 195 7.06 15.52 23.37
N ASN A 196 8.06 16.39 23.53
CA ASN A 196 9.34 16.29 22.84
C ASN A 196 10.41 15.50 23.60
N SER A 197 10.07 14.93 24.76
CA SER A 197 10.97 14.02 25.48
C SER A 197 11.24 12.79 24.64
N VAL A 198 12.51 12.44 24.49
CA VAL A 198 12.98 11.31 23.69
C VAL A 198 13.35 10.16 24.61
N TYR A 199 12.59 9.08 24.54
CA TYR A 199 12.97 7.77 25.09
C TYR A 199 13.53 6.92 23.94
N LEU A 200 12.77 5.93 23.46
CA LEU A 200 13.06 5.23 22.20
C LEU A 200 12.61 6.05 20.97
N PHE A 201 11.48 6.75 21.12
CA PHE A 201 10.93 7.70 20.15
C PHE A 201 10.45 8.95 20.91
N PRO A 202 10.23 10.09 20.22
CA PRO A 202 9.60 11.25 20.84
C PRO A 202 8.25 10.89 21.46
N SER A 203 7.93 11.48 22.60
CA SER A 203 6.74 11.10 23.37
C SER A 203 5.43 11.36 22.62
N TRP A 204 5.37 12.37 21.74
CA TRP A 204 4.22 12.58 20.85
C TRP A 204 4.03 11.45 19.83
N VAL A 205 5.11 10.81 19.36
CA VAL A 205 5.04 9.64 18.45
C VAL A 205 4.48 8.43 19.20
N LEU A 206 4.91 8.23 20.44
CA LEU A 206 4.41 7.16 21.30
C LEU A 206 2.93 7.37 21.61
N LEU A 207 2.54 8.60 21.94
CA LEU A 207 1.15 8.97 22.19
C LEU A 207 0.29 8.76 20.93
N TYR A 208 0.77 9.23 19.77
CA TYR A 208 0.13 8.96 18.48
C TYR A 208 -0.09 7.47 18.28
N SER A 209 0.93 6.64 18.50
CA SER A 209 0.84 5.19 18.28
C SER A 209 -0.17 4.54 19.23
N LEU A 210 -0.14 4.92 20.51
CA LEU A 210 -1.06 4.39 21.52
C LEU A 210 -2.52 4.75 21.23
N LEU A 211 -2.77 5.93 20.65
CA LEU A 211 -4.11 6.37 20.27
C LEU A 211 -4.53 5.79 18.90
N ALA A 212 -3.70 5.94 17.88
CA ALA A 212 -4.02 5.57 16.51
C ALA A 212 -4.24 4.07 16.32
N LEU A 213 -3.47 3.20 17.00
CA LEU A 213 -3.59 1.76 16.82
C LEU A 213 -4.97 1.22 17.26
N PRO A 214 -5.42 1.35 18.52
CA PRO A 214 -6.72 0.81 18.94
C PRO A 214 -7.90 1.56 18.33
N PHE A 215 -7.87 2.90 18.31
CA PHE A 215 -8.96 3.68 17.75
C PHE A 215 -9.06 3.53 16.23
N GLY A 216 -7.94 3.36 15.55
CA GLY A 216 -7.90 3.02 14.13
C GLY A 216 -8.60 1.70 13.82
N GLN A 217 -8.45 0.68 14.67
CA GLN A 217 -9.19 -0.59 14.49
C GLN A 217 -10.71 -0.40 14.60
N ILE A 218 -11.16 0.45 15.53
CA ILE A 218 -12.58 0.78 15.68
C ILE A 218 -13.11 1.40 14.39
N VAL A 219 -12.40 2.40 13.83
CA VAL A 219 -12.77 3.03 12.56
C VAL A 219 -12.86 2.02 11.43
N VAL A 220 -11.84 1.18 11.26
CA VAL A 220 -11.82 0.15 10.21
C VAL A 220 -13.00 -0.79 10.35
N ARG A 221 -13.35 -1.18 11.58
CA ARG A 221 -14.49 -2.05 11.85
C ARG A 221 -15.82 -1.38 11.48
N LEU A 222 -15.99 -0.11 11.85
CA LEU A 222 -17.17 0.67 11.49
C LEU A 222 -17.30 0.82 9.97
N LEU A 223 -16.22 1.19 9.27
CA LEU A 223 -16.19 1.30 7.81
C LEU A 223 -16.60 -0.02 7.14
N LYS A 224 -16.04 -1.15 7.59
CA LYS A 224 -16.42 -2.48 7.09
C LYS A 224 -17.89 -2.79 7.34
N TYR A 225 -18.40 -2.49 8.53
CA TYR A 225 -19.80 -2.70 8.87
C TYR A 225 -20.73 -1.92 7.92
N PHE A 226 -20.47 -0.63 7.71
CA PHE A 226 -21.26 0.19 6.80
C PHE A 226 -21.16 -0.28 5.35
N HIS A 227 -19.96 -0.61 4.87
CA HIS A 227 -19.76 -1.10 3.51
C HIS A 227 -20.48 -2.43 3.27
N PHE A 228 -20.36 -3.36 4.21
CA PHE A 228 -21.01 -4.67 4.13
C PHE A 228 -22.54 -4.54 4.17
N ARG A 229 -23.07 -3.71 5.07
CA ARG A 229 -24.51 -3.41 5.15
C ARG A 229 -25.05 -2.85 3.85
N ARG A 230 -24.34 -1.89 3.23
CA ARG A 230 -24.70 -1.32 1.93
C ARG A 230 -24.70 -2.38 0.82
N ARG A 231 -23.70 -3.27 0.79
CA ARG A 231 -23.65 -4.37 -0.18
C ARG A 231 -24.80 -5.35 -0.01
N LEU A 232 -25.14 -5.74 1.23
CA LEU A 232 -26.27 -6.65 1.49
C LEU A 232 -27.60 -6.05 1.02
N GLN A 233 -27.83 -4.77 1.32
CA GLN A 233 -29.02 -4.05 0.87
C GLN A 233 -29.11 -4.00 -0.66
N ALA A 234 -28.00 -3.75 -1.35
CA ALA A 234 -27.96 -3.78 -2.82
C ALA A 234 -28.24 -5.16 -3.42
N MET A 235 -27.98 -6.24 -2.67
CA MET A 235 -28.26 -7.62 -3.08
C MET A 235 -29.64 -8.12 -2.63
N GLY A 236 -30.44 -7.30 -1.95
CA GLY A 236 -31.77 -7.69 -1.46
C GLY A 236 -31.76 -8.74 -0.34
N VAL A 237 -30.60 -8.99 0.28
CA VAL A 237 -30.47 -10.00 1.35
C VAL A 237 -30.87 -9.37 2.70
N PRO A 238 -31.77 -9.99 3.47
CA PRO A 238 -32.19 -9.46 4.76
C PRO A 238 -31.01 -9.34 5.74
N LEU A 239 -30.98 -8.24 6.49
CA LEU A 239 -29.90 -7.92 7.44
C LEU A 239 -29.93 -8.75 8.73
N ARG A 240 -31.05 -9.43 8.98
CA ARG A 240 -31.18 -10.45 10.02
C ARG A 240 -31.22 -11.81 9.34
N PRO A 241 -30.53 -12.84 9.87
CA PRO A 241 -30.89 -14.20 9.50
C PRO A 241 -32.40 -14.33 9.73
N GLY A 242 -33.14 -14.76 8.71
CA GLY A 242 -34.52 -15.17 8.92
C GLY A 242 -34.53 -16.28 9.99
N PRO A 243 -35.60 -16.39 10.80
CA PRO A 243 -35.74 -17.56 11.67
C PRO A 243 -35.53 -18.79 10.80
N ASP A 244 -34.64 -19.68 11.23
CA ASP A 244 -34.21 -20.84 10.45
C ASP A 244 -35.44 -21.58 9.90
N GLU A 245 -35.67 -21.54 8.58
CA GLU A 245 -36.61 -22.44 7.89
C GLU A 245 -35.96 -23.83 7.80
N THR A 246 -35.67 -24.42 8.96
CA THR A 246 -35.40 -25.84 9.12
C THR A 246 -35.99 -26.28 10.47
N ALA A 247 -37.30 -26.49 10.46
CA ALA A 247 -37.98 -27.48 11.29
C ALA A 247 -38.49 -28.58 10.37
#